data_AF-A0A5N6Z6E2-F1
#
_entry.id   AF-A0A5N6Z6E2-F1
#
_cell.length_a   1.000
_cell.length_b   1.000
_cell.length_c   1.000
_cell.angle_alpha   90.00
_cell.angle_beta   90.00
_cell.angle_gamma   90.00
#
_symmetry.space_group_name_H-M   'P 1'
#
loop_
_entity.id
_entity.type
_entity.pdbx_description
1 polymer ?
#
loop_
_entity_poly.entity_id
_entity_poly.type
_entity_poly.pdbx_seq_one_letter_code
_entity_poly.pdbx_strand_id
1 'polypeptide(L)'
;MPQTLRRSCAACAKSKHSCDLRIPRCSRCIKRRVQCLYANEPLTAPPAGSGREDDCALIRPLDGLRSTLTSYRTGSLDPFDSYPQTRLPRQRVQRLIHSFIHKIAFQYYPLDLNPTSNPFLISWWPLALGDPALFHVSLQTACLDEELLAQKGFQASELLMADSIALLRRKVEDPSLAVQDGTMNSIITLAAIEFGKGNIKVSEMHVDGVKRLVNMRGGINSIRQTSPLTARMISWVSLIVMGHPQFETQDDVGIGDGIPPIPEWQLDSVIPQDDLSEPASLGVDYAVKNVYIRLYNAFQRAQQIPFSTTRLHDLTCFVIHRLLLSAPGIENTQASPITECIRYSIILYMFIIQGPTYYSHAVIMNAIVTRLMEHLKGLDLSPHVYDSLDVWLLAVGMVASTGTTHYQWFMERARAMAISLQLRNWNDALIRIRSILWLETLQSEDIFQPHWDAILSATNQPGTPRFTVCVSPSSNGTGLLWETIAPTSFVSRPVRPESVSTSER
;
A
#
# COMPACT_ATOMS: atom_id res chain seq x y z
N MET A 1 28.79 16.49 -37.62
CA MET A 1 28.46 17.73 -36.86
C MET A 1 26.94 17.74 -36.63
N PRO A 2 26.44 17.56 -35.40
CA PRO A 2 25.00 17.51 -35.14
C PRO A 2 24.40 18.92 -35.04
N GLN A 3 23.25 19.11 -35.68
CA GLN A 3 22.53 20.39 -35.75
C GLN A 3 21.91 20.76 -34.40
N THR A 4 22.23 21.96 -33.92
CA THR A 4 21.77 22.54 -32.65
C THR A 4 20.27 22.85 -32.67
N LEU A 5 19.55 22.50 -31.59
CA LEU A 5 18.22 23.02 -31.26
C LEU A 5 18.20 24.56 -31.44
N ARG A 6 17.38 25.07 -32.37
CA ARG A 6 17.35 26.50 -32.72
C ARG A 6 16.92 27.34 -31.51
N ARG A 7 17.83 28.19 -31.00
CA ARG A 7 17.60 29.16 -29.90
C ARG A 7 16.80 30.42 -30.32
N SER A 8 15.95 30.36 -31.34
CA SER A 8 15.18 31.51 -31.83
C SER A 8 13.88 31.07 -32.49
N CYS A 9 12.80 31.86 -32.33
CA CYS A 9 11.52 31.57 -33.00
C CYS A 9 11.65 31.61 -34.53
N ALA A 10 10.76 30.93 -35.24
CA ALA A 10 10.79 30.77 -36.70
C ALA A 10 10.81 32.12 -37.44
N ALA A 11 10.05 33.12 -36.96
CA ALA A 11 10.01 34.45 -37.57
C ALA A 11 11.34 35.21 -37.39
N CYS A 12 11.93 35.21 -36.20
CA CYS A 12 13.24 35.83 -35.96
C CYS A 12 14.34 35.12 -36.76
N ALA A 13 14.33 33.78 -36.79
CA ALA A 13 15.27 32.98 -37.57
C ALA A 13 15.18 33.29 -39.08
N LYS A 14 13.96 33.34 -39.65
CA LYS A 14 13.74 33.70 -41.07
C LYS A 14 14.25 35.10 -41.40
N SER A 15 14.11 36.04 -40.45
CA SER A 15 14.62 37.40 -40.61
C SER A 15 16.10 37.59 -40.25
N LYS A 16 16.84 36.51 -39.91
CA LYS A 16 18.24 36.54 -39.47
C LYS A 16 18.50 37.54 -38.34
N HIS A 17 17.61 37.53 -37.36
CA HIS A 17 17.62 38.48 -36.24
C HIS A 17 17.59 37.75 -34.90
N SER A 18 18.15 38.37 -33.86
CA SER A 18 18.11 37.86 -32.49
C SER A 18 16.67 37.76 -31.96
N CYS A 19 16.43 36.74 -31.14
CA CYS A 19 15.16 36.44 -30.48
C CYS A 19 15.38 36.45 -28.97
N ASP A 20 14.54 37.15 -28.21
CA ASP A 20 14.63 37.24 -26.74
C ASP A 20 13.92 36.09 -26.01
N LEU A 21 13.48 35.07 -26.75
CA LEU A 21 12.95 33.79 -26.23
C LEU A 21 11.75 33.89 -25.27
N ARG A 22 11.07 35.04 -25.19
CA ARG A 22 9.87 35.19 -24.37
C ARG A 22 8.71 34.36 -24.93
N ILE A 23 8.04 33.62 -24.04
CA ILE A 23 6.86 32.81 -24.31
C ILE A 23 5.63 33.58 -23.82
N PRO A 24 4.50 33.63 -24.56
CA PRO A 24 4.22 32.91 -25.80
C PRO A 24 4.76 33.58 -27.08
N ARG A 25 5.18 34.85 -27.04
CA ARG A 25 5.72 35.58 -28.20
C ARG A 25 6.92 36.44 -27.82
N CYS A 26 7.95 36.44 -28.66
CA CYS A 26 9.14 37.28 -28.50
C CYS A 26 8.80 38.77 -28.74
N SER A 27 9.53 39.69 -28.10
CA SER A 27 9.22 41.13 -28.12
C SER A 27 9.23 41.70 -29.55
N ARG A 28 10.08 41.15 -30.43
CA ARG A 28 10.20 41.59 -31.83
C ARG A 28 9.02 41.15 -32.68
N CYS A 29 8.52 39.93 -32.49
CA CYS A 29 7.35 39.43 -33.18
C CYS A 29 6.06 40.13 -32.74
N ILE A 30 6.00 40.55 -31.47
CA ILE A 30 4.92 41.41 -30.97
C ILE A 30 4.96 42.76 -31.70
N LYS A 31 6.10 43.44 -31.71
CA LYS A 31 6.25 44.76 -32.35
C LYS A 31 5.95 44.74 -33.84
N ARG A 32 6.38 43.69 -34.55
CA ARG A 32 6.13 43.53 -35.99
C ARG A 32 4.76 42.95 -36.33
N ARG A 33 3.96 42.59 -35.32
CA ARG A 33 2.65 41.91 -35.48
C ARG A 33 2.73 40.67 -36.38
N VAL A 34 3.80 39.88 -36.26
CA VAL A 34 4.00 38.62 -37.01
C VAL A 34 3.90 37.41 -36.08
N GLN A 35 3.48 36.27 -36.63
CA GLN A 35 3.31 35.03 -35.88
C GLN A 35 4.65 34.56 -35.29
N CYS A 36 4.69 34.30 -33.98
CA CYS A 36 5.89 33.87 -33.26
C CYS A 36 5.73 32.39 -32.89
N LEU A 37 6.30 31.50 -33.69
CA LEU A 37 6.25 30.07 -33.45
C LEU A 37 7.64 29.57 -33.06
N TYR A 38 7.75 28.93 -31.90
CA TYR A 38 8.91 28.15 -31.52
C TYR A 38 8.66 26.73 -32.02
N ALA A 39 9.51 26.23 -32.92
CA ALA A 39 9.41 24.87 -33.42
C ALA A 39 9.98 23.93 -32.35
N ASN A 40 9.10 23.41 -31.49
CA ASN A 40 9.42 22.29 -30.61
C ASN A 40 8.75 21.05 -31.22
N GLU A 41 9.46 20.34 -32.09
CA GLU A 41 9.00 19.05 -32.59
C GLU A 41 10.19 18.07 -32.64
N PRO A 42 10.07 16.85 -32.08
CA PRO A 42 11.11 15.82 -32.17
C PRO A 42 11.24 15.32 -33.62
N LEU A 43 12.47 15.05 -34.06
CA LEU A 43 12.78 14.46 -35.36
C LEU A 43 12.11 13.09 -35.52
N THR A 44 10.94 13.06 -36.14
CA THR A 44 10.37 11.84 -36.73
C THR A 44 10.14 12.15 -38.21
N ALA A 45 10.81 11.37 -39.07
CA ALA A 45 10.87 11.55 -40.53
C ALA A 45 9.49 11.34 -41.22
N PRO A 46 9.31 11.86 -42.46
CA PRO A 46 7.99 11.95 -43.12
C PRO A 46 7.56 10.63 -43.81
N PRO A 47 6.27 10.51 -44.21
CA PRO A 47 5.74 9.32 -44.86
C PRO A 47 5.99 9.29 -46.39
N ALA A 48 5.82 8.08 -46.94
CA ALA A 48 6.19 7.60 -48.26
C ALA A 48 5.69 8.39 -49.49
N GLY A 49 6.49 8.33 -50.56
CA GLY A 49 6.13 8.66 -51.94
C GLY A 49 6.74 7.65 -52.92
N SER A 50 5.96 7.28 -53.94
CA SER A 50 6.06 6.19 -54.91
C SER A 50 7.05 6.36 -56.08
N GLY A 51 7.58 5.23 -56.61
CA GLY A 51 8.16 5.06 -57.95
C GLY A 51 9.15 3.87 -58.01
N ARG A 52 8.74 2.67 -58.45
CA ARG A 52 8.87 2.05 -59.80
C ARG A 52 10.29 1.54 -60.20
N GLU A 53 10.35 0.20 -60.28
CA GLU A 53 10.93 -0.70 -61.33
C GLU A 53 12.45 -0.86 -61.56
N ASP A 54 12.83 -2.16 -61.54
CA ASP A 54 13.90 -2.93 -62.23
C ASP A 54 15.38 -2.58 -61.97
N ASP A 55 16.35 -3.49 -61.84
CA ASP A 55 16.51 -4.84 -62.41
C ASP A 55 17.62 -5.68 -61.70
N CYS A 56 17.49 -7.01 -61.83
CA CYS A 56 18.45 -8.13 -61.83
C CYS A 56 19.64 -8.35 -60.84
N ALA A 57 19.53 -9.54 -60.21
CA ALA A 57 20.49 -10.68 -60.18
C ALA A 57 21.77 -10.64 -59.31
N LEU A 58 21.86 -11.58 -58.34
CA LEU A 58 22.53 -12.88 -58.54
C LEU A 58 22.40 -13.78 -57.28
N ILE A 59 22.01 -15.04 -57.54
CA ILE A 59 21.89 -16.15 -56.58
C ILE A 59 23.25 -16.85 -56.46
N ARG A 60 23.71 -17.18 -55.24
CA ARG A 60 23.98 -18.58 -54.83
C ARG A 60 24.22 -18.76 -53.32
N PRO A 61 23.88 -19.94 -52.75
CA PRO A 61 23.65 -20.17 -51.33
C PRO A 61 24.72 -21.07 -50.67
N LEU A 62 24.85 -21.03 -49.33
CA LEU A 62 24.75 -22.20 -48.43
C LEU A 62 25.01 -21.80 -46.95
N ASP A 63 24.17 -22.38 -46.09
CA ASP A 63 24.45 -22.89 -44.74
C ASP A 63 24.71 -21.93 -43.56
N GLY A 64 23.61 -21.61 -42.88
CA GLY A 64 23.29 -22.32 -41.64
C GLY A 64 23.98 -21.85 -40.34
N LEU A 65 23.37 -20.87 -39.67
CA LEU A 65 22.97 -21.07 -38.26
C LEU A 65 21.85 -20.11 -37.87
N ARG A 66 20.80 -20.69 -37.28
CA ARG A 66 19.57 -20.07 -36.82
C ARG A 66 19.81 -18.86 -35.91
N SER A 67 19.67 -17.65 -36.46
CA SER A 67 19.41 -16.45 -35.67
C SER A 67 17.93 -16.43 -35.30
N THR A 68 17.59 -17.05 -34.18
CA THR A 68 16.29 -16.82 -33.53
C THR A 68 16.16 -15.34 -33.20
N LEU A 69 15.22 -14.70 -33.89
CA LEU A 69 14.70 -13.36 -33.63
C LEU A 69 14.03 -13.32 -32.24
N THR A 70 14.83 -13.23 -31.18
CA THR A 70 14.35 -12.99 -29.81
C THR A 70 15.16 -11.89 -29.13
N SER A 71 15.38 -10.78 -29.85
CA SER A 71 15.75 -9.51 -29.23
C SER A 71 14.66 -8.49 -29.52
N TYR A 72 13.53 -8.62 -28.83
CA TYR A 72 12.81 -7.41 -28.43
C TYR A 72 13.77 -6.67 -27.49
N ARG A 73 14.55 -5.73 -28.04
CA ARG A 73 15.23 -4.72 -27.23
C ARG A 73 14.11 -3.98 -26.51
N THR A 74 13.92 -4.25 -25.22
CA THR A 74 13.24 -3.30 -24.33
C THR A 74 13.89 -1.95 -24.59
N GLY A 75 13.14 -1.06 -25.24
CA GLY A 75 13.60 0.30 -25.49
C GLY A 75 14.09 0.87 -24.17
N SER A 76 15.24 1.54 -24.20
CA SER A 76 15.79 2.22 -23.04
C SER A 76 14.70 3.16 -22.49
N LEU A 77 14.10 2.83 -21.34
CA LEU A 77 13.04 3.63 -20.70
C LEU A 77 13.48 5.09 -20.53
N ASP A 78 14.78 5.30 -20.34
CA ASP A 78 15.43 6.61 -20.40
C ASP A 78 16.73 6.50 -21.21
N PRO A 79 16.76 6.98 -22.47
CA PRO A 79 17.96 6.96 -23.29
C PRO A 79 19.06 7.92 -22.82
N PHE A 80 18.72 8.91 -21.98
CA PHE A 80 19.62 9.98 -21.54
C PHE A 80 20.19 9.78 -20.13
N ASP A 81 19.78 8.72 -19.42
CA ASP A 81 20.19 8.44 -18.04
C ASP A 81 20.01 9.67 -17.11
N SER A 82 18.83 10.27 -17.18
CA SER A 82 18.40 11.45 -16.41
C SER A 82 18.09 11.12 -14.94
N TYR A 83 18.24 9.86 -14.55
CA TYR A 83 18.03 9.38 -13.18
C TYR A 83 19.34 9.44 -12.34
N PRO A 84 19.25 9.44 -11.00
CA PRO A 84 20.43 9.45 -10.13
C PRO A 84 21.42 8.32 -10.41
N GLN A 85 22.72 8.63 -10.36
CA GLN A 85 23.77 7.64 -10.60
C GLN A 85 23.74 6.52 -9.57
N THR A 86 23.97 5.28 -10.02
CA THR A 86 24.08 4.09 -9.16
C THR A 86 25.33 3.31 -9.51
N ARG A 87 25.79 2.46 -8.58
CA ARG A 87 26.89 1.53 -8.81
C ARG A 87 26.48 0.29 -9.63
N LEU A 88 25.18 0.11 -9.91
CA LEU A 88 24.69 -1.04 -10.68
C LEU A 88 24.86 -0.81 -12.19
N PRO A 89 25.02 -1.89 -12.98
CA PRO A 89 25.05 -1.78 -14.44
C PRO A 89 23.76 -1.15 -14.98
N ARG A 90 23.88 -0.27 -15.99
CA ARG A 90 22.76 0.46 -16.62
C ARG A 90 21.57 -0.45 -16.97
N GLN A 91 21.82 -1.60 -17.58
CA GLN A 91 20.77 -2.56 -17.95
C GLN A 91 20.00 -3.07 -16.73
N ARG A 92 20.70 -3.30 -15.60
CA ARG A 92 20.06 -3.73 -14.35
C ARG A 92 19.20 -2.60 -13.79
N VAL A 93 19.71 -1.37 -13.77
CA VAL A 93 18.95 -0.20 -13.32
C VAL A 93 17.67 -0.03 -14.14
N GLN A 94 17.74 -0.09 -15.47
CA GLN A 94 16.56 0.04 -16.33
C GLN A 94 15.51 -1.06 -16.09
N ARG A 95 15.94 -2.30 -15.82
CA ARG A 95 15.01 -3.37 -15.43
C ARG A 95 14.37 -3.10 -14.08
N LEU A 96 15.14 -2.65 -13.08
CA LEU A 96 14.61 -2.30 -11.76
C LEU A 96 13.65 -1.10 -11.83
N ILE A 97 13.92 -0.10 -12.66
CA ILE A 97 12.98 1.00 -12.95
C ILE A 97 11.67 0.46 -13.53
N HIS A 98 11.77 -0.40 -14.55
CA HIS A 98 10.59 -1.03 -15.15
C HIS A 98 9.79 -1.82 -14.11
N SER A 99 10.49 -2.63 -13.31
CA SER A 99 9.89 -3.41 -12.22
C SER A 99 9.22 -2.49 -11.20
N PHE A 100 9.86 -1.39 -10.80
CA PHE A 100 9.27 -0.42 -9.89
C PHE A 100 7.96 0.15 -10.43
N ILE A 101 7.97 0.65 -11.66
CA ILE A 101 6.83 1.34 -12.29
C ILE A 101 5.67 0.38 -12.58
N HIS A 102 5.96 -0.83 -13.08
CA HIS A 102 4.93 -1.74 -13.58
C HIS A 102 4.51 -2.84 -12.61
N LYS A 103 5.33 -3.11 -11.58
CA LYS A 103 5.08 -4.15 -10.58
C LYS A 103 5.00 -3.55 -9.19
N ILE A 104 6.06 -2.89 -8.74
CA ILE A 104 6.13 -2.41 -7.35
C ILE A 104 5.01 -1.42 -7.06
N ALA A 105 4.85 -0.36 -7.85
CA ALA A 105 3.82 0.65 -7.66
C ALA A 105 2.38 0.09 -7.53
N PHE A 106 2.11 -1.11 -8.04
CA PHE A 106 0.78 -1.74 -8.02
C PHE A 106 0.65 -2.93 -7.06
N GLN A 107 1.75 -3.60 -6.71
CA GLN A 107 1.69 -4.74 -5.79
C GLN A 107 1.97 -4.32 -4.35
N TYR A 108 2.89 -3.37 -4.23
CA TYR A 108 3.47 -2.95 -3.00
C TYR A 108 2.76 -1.68 -2.54
N TYR A 109 1.45 -1.73 -2.27
CA TYR A 109 0.58 -0.61 -1.86
C TYR A 109 -0.17 0.04 -3.04
N PRO A 110 -1.12 -0.70 -3.66
CA PRO A 110 -2.03 -0.16 -4.67
C PRO A 110 -3.03 0.82 -4.06
N LEU A 111 -2.54 1.98 -3.60
CA LEU A 111 -3.37 3.12 -3.25
C LEU A 111 -4.31 3.51 -4.39
N ASP A 112 -3.95 3.17 -5.63
CA ASP A 112 -4.85 3.15 -6.77
C ASP A 112 -4.32 2.15 -7.82
N LEU A 113 -5.22 1.37 -8.41
CA LEU A 113 -4.87 0.46 -9.51
C LEU A 113 -4.83 1.18 -10.85
N ASN A 114 -5.39 2.38 -10.95
CA ASN A 114 -5.30 3.20 -12.15
C ASN A 114 -3.92 3.87 -12.24
N PRO A 115 -3.11 3.58 -13.28
CA PRO A 115 -1.77 4.15 -13.44
C PRO A 115 -1.73 5.68 -13.47
N THR A 116 -2.82 6.33 -13.89
CA THR A 116 -2.89 7.79 -14.04
C THR A 116 -3.18 8.53 -12.73
N SER A 117 -3.65 7.82 -11.71
CA SER A 117 -3.94 8.37 -10.38
C SER A 117 -3.15 7.70 -9.26
N ASN A 118 -2.43 6.61 -9.55
CA ASN A 118 -1.58 5.92 -8.57
C ASN A 118 -0.51 6.86 -7.98
N PRO A 119 -0.56 7.14 -6.65
CA PRO A 119 0.38 8.04 -6.00
C PRO A 119 1.86 7.67 -6.15
N PHE A 120 2.20 6.39 -6.29
CA PHE A 120 3.59 5.99 -6.53
C PHE A 120 4.07 6.41 -7.92
N LEU A 121 3.20 6.44 -8.91
CA LEU A 121 3.55 6.86 -10.26
C LEU A 121 3.53 8.37 -10.41
N ILE A 122 2.50 9.05 -9.87
CA ILE A 122 2.32 10.49 -10.08
C ILE A 122 3.06 11.37 -9.06
N SER A 123 3.46 10.83 -7.91
CA SER A 123 4.12 11.61 -6.85
C SER A 123 5.45 10.99 -6.39
N TRP A 124 5.47 9.70 -6.03
CA TRP A 124 6.69 9.06 -5.53
C TRP A 124 7.79 9.01 -6.58
N TRP A 125 7.48 8.51 -7.78
CA TRP A 125 8.48 8.32 -8.82
C TRP A 125 9.11 9.64 -9.30
N PRO A 126 8.35 10.71 -9.59
CA PRO A 126 8.94 12.03 -9.87
C PRO A 126 9.83 12.55 -8.74
N LEU A 127 9.42 12.35 -7.48
CA LEU A 127 10.22 12.73 -6.32
C LEU A 127 11.52 11.91 -6.24
N ALA A 128 11.44 10.61 -6.51
CA ALA A 128 12.60 9.71 -6.52
C ALA A 128 13.61 10.11 -7.60
N LEU A 129 13.17 10.50 -8.79
CA LEU A 129 14.09 10.99 -9.84
C LEU A 129 14.84 12.26 -9.42
N GLY A 130 14.26 13.09 -8.55
CA GLY A 130 14.89 14.29 -7.99
C GLY A 130 15.69 14.07 -6.70
N ASP A 131 15.54 12.91 -6.04
CA ASP A 131 16.16 12.60 -4.75
C ASP A 131 16.97 11.30 -4.85
N PRO A 132 18.31 11.37 -4.87
CA PRO A 132 19.16 10.19 -4.98
C PRO A 132 18.93 9.14 -3.89
N ALA A 133 18.65 9.54 -2.63
CA ALA A 133 18.43 8.57 -1.57
C ALA A 133 17.12 7.80 -1.83
N LEU A 134 16.06 8.52 -2.18
CA LEU A 134 14.76 7.91 -2.47
C LEU A 134 14.82 7.04 -3.72
N PHE A 135 15.58 7.45 -4.75
CA PHE A 135 15.81 6.64 -5.94
C PHE A 135 16.43 5.29 -5.60
N HIS A 136 17.52 5.28 -4.81
CA HIS A 136 18.21 4.05 -4.42
C HIS A 136 17.28 3.13 -3.62
N VAL A 137 16.53 3.67 -2.67
CA VAL A 137 15.56 2.88 -1.89
C VAL A 137 14.43 2.34 -2.77
N SER A 138 13.96 3.10 -3.76
CA SER A 138 12.92 2.65 -4.72
C SER A 138 13.43 1.52 -5.63
N LEU A 139 14.68 1.59 -6.08
CA LEU A 139 15.27 0.48 -6.82
C LEU A 139 15.55 -0.72 -5.91
N GLN A 140 15.87 -0.47 -4.63
CA GLN A 140 16.11 -1.52 -3.66
C GLN A 140 14.86 -2.37 -3.44
N THR A 141 13.67 -1.77 -3.34
CA THR A 141 12.42 -2.53 -3.19
C THR A 141 12.17 -3.44 -4.40
N ALA A 142 12.37 -2.92 -5.63
CA ALA A 142 12.28 -3.72 -6.85
C ALA A 142 13.34 -4.83 -6.91
N CYS A 143 14.56 -4.55 -6.44
CA CYS A 143 15.65 -5.51 -6.45
C CYS A 143 15.43 -6.63 -5.43
N LEU A 144 14.94 -6.28 -4.24
CA LEU A 144 14.58 -7.25 -3.20
C LEU A 144 13.50 -8.21 -3.70
N ASP A 145 12.47 -7.69 -4.36
CA ASP A 145 11.42 -8.50 -4.96
C ASP A 145 11.98 -9.54 -5.95
N GLU A 146 12.82 -9.09 -6.89
CA GLU A 146 13.46 -9.98 -7.87
C GLU A 146 14.40 -11.01 -7.18
N GLU A 147 15.18 -10.57 -6.20
CA GLU A 147 16.15 -11.42 -5.49
C GLU A 147 15.49 -12.47 -4.60
N LEU A 148 14.38 -12.11 -3.93
CA LEU A 148 13.54 -13.04 -3.16
C LEU A 148 12.95 -14.12 -4.07
N LEU A 149 12.39 -13.73 -5.22
CA LEU A 149 11.83 -14.68 -6.18
C LEU A 149 12.89 -15.59 -6.81
N ALA A 150 14.08 -15.05 -7.06
CA ALA A 150 15.17 -15.80 -7.66
C ALA A 150 15.90 -16.72 -6.66
N GLN A 151 15.77 -16.50 -5.35
CA GLN A 151 16.54 -17.17 -4.30
C GLN A 151 18.06 -17.10 -4.51
N LYS A 152 18.56 -15.97 -5.05
CA LYS A 152 19.97 -15.79 -5.46
C LYS A 152 20.80 -14.91 -4.51
N GLY A 153 20.31 -14.68 -3.28
CA GLY A 153 20.93 -13.77 -2.30
C GLY A 153 20.64 -12.29 -2.58
N PHE A 154 21.16 -11.40 -1.73
CA PHE A 154 20.72 -9.98 -1.64
C PHE A 154 21.79 -8.94 -1.99
N GLN A 155 22.84 -9.33 -2.71
CA GLN A 155 24.03 -8.48 -2.89
C GLN A 155 23.73 -7.11 -3.53
N ALA A 156 22.83 -7.04 -4.52
CA ALA A 156 22.58 -5.77 -5.20
C ALA A 156 21.58 -4.89 -4.45
N SER A 157 20.60 -5.48 -3.77
CA SER A 157 19.74 -4.73 -2.86
C SER A 157 20.54 -4.18 -1.67
N GLU A 158 21.51 -4.92 -1.13
CA GLU A 158 22.45 -4.44 -0.11
C GLU A 158 23.33 -3.29 -0.62
N LEU A 159 23.77 -3.33 -1.88
CA LEU A 159 24.53 -2.25 -2.50
C LEU A 159 23.72 -0.95 -2.57
N LEU A 160 22.48 -1.04 -3.05
CA LEU A 160 21.53 0.08 -3.14
C LEU A 160 21.20 0.63 -1.75
N MET A 161 21.06 -0.26 -0.76
CA MET A 161 20.85 0.11 0.64
C MET A 161 22.03 0.89 1.22
N ALA A 162 23.25 0.41 0.99
CA ALA A 162 24.45 1.08 1.49
C ALA A 162 24.58 2.49 0.89
N ASP A 163 24.28 2.64 -0.40
CA ASP A 163 24.28 3.93 -1.07
C ASP A 163 23.20 4.87 -0.51
N SER A 164 21.98 4.38 -0.29
CA SER A 164 20.90 5.19 0.27
C SER A 164 21.22 5.65 1.70
N ILE A 165 21.76 4.78 2.56
CA ILE A 165 22.16 5.12 3.92
C ILE A 165 23.28 6.17 3.93
N ALA A 166 24.27 6.04 3.04
CA ALA A 166 25.36 7.01 2.93
C ALA A 166 24.85 8.40 2.50
N LEU A 167 23.90 8.45 1.57
CA LEU A 167 23.24 9.68 1.16
C LEU A 167 22.39 10.27 2.30
N LEU A 168 21.59 9.44 2.98
CA LEU A 168 20.75 9.86 4.09
C LEU A 168 21.55 10.46 5.23
N ARG A 169 22.69 9.88 5.59
CA ARG A 169 23.57 10.42 6.64
C ARG A 169 23.94 11.87 6.38
N ARG A 170 24.29 12.20 5.13
CA ARG A 170 24.60 13.58 4.72
C ARG A 170 23.37 14.48 4.75
N LYS A 171 22.19 13.96 4.35
CA LYS A 171 20.94 14.73 4.36
C LYS A 171 20.48 15.07 5.78
N VAL A 172 20.62 14.16 6.74
CA VAL A 172 20.14 14.39 8.12
C VAL A 172 21.04 15.33 8.92
N GLU A 173 22.27 15.60 8.45
CA GLU A 173 23.16 16.61 9.03
C GLU A 173 22.70 18.05 8.73
N ASP A 174 21.93 18.26 7.65
CA ASP A 174 21.34 19.55 7.29
C ASP A 174 19.83 19.56 7.64
N PRO A 175 19.37 20.40 8.59
CA PRO A 175 17.96 20.44 8.98
C PRO A 175 16.97 20.65 7.83
N SER A 176 17.36 21.41 6.80
CA SER A 176 16.50 21.70 5.64
C SER A 176 16.35 20.49 4.71
N LEU A 177 17.40 19.69 4.56
CA LEU A 177 17.40 18.47 3.75
C LEU A 177 16.77 17.31 4.54
N ALA A 178 16.96 17.29 5.86
CA ALA A 178 16.45 16.26 6.75
C ALA A 178 14.92 16.14 6.69
N VAL A 179 14.22 17.28 6.65
CA VAL A 179 12.75 17.31 6.69
C VAL A 179 12.08 17.17 5.32
N GLN A 180 12.84 17.01 4.23
CA GLN A 180 12.29 16.81 2.89
C GLN A 180 11.51 15.49 2.77
N ASP A 181 10.47 15.49 1.93
CA ASP A 181 9.65 14.31 1.65
C ASP A 181 10.49 13.11 1.19
N GLY A 182 11.48 13.34 0.33
CA GLY A 182 12.38 12.30 -0.17
C GLY A 182 13.20 11.65 0.94
N THR A 183 13.65 12.43 1.91
CA THR A 183 14.37 11.93 3.09
C THR A 183 13.48 11.07 3.97
N MET A 184 12.31 11.58 4.35
CA MET A 184 11.37 10.86 5.22
C MET A 184 10.87 9.56 4.56
N ASN A 185 10.52 9.62 3.27
CA ASN A 185 10.10 8.46 2.48
C ASN A 185 11.20 7.40 2.40
N SER A 186 12.46 7.81 2.24
CA SER A 186 13.59 6.88 2.22
C SER A 186 13.76 6.18 3.57
N ILE A 187 13.69 6.93 4.67
CA ILE A 187 13.86 6.38 6.02
C ILE A 187 12.74 5.40 6.36
N ILE A 188 11.48 5.75 6.09
CA ILE A 188 10.36 4.86 6.42
C ILE A 188 10.36 3.60 5.56
N THR A 189 10.72 3.69 4.28
CA THR A 189 10.85 2.50 3.43
C THR A 189 12.00 1.61 3.86
N LEU A 190 13.13 2.18 4.31
CA LEU A 190 14.21 1.40 4.93
C LEU A 190 13.74 0.71 6.22
N ALA A 191 12.98 1.38 7.08
CA ALA A 191 12.37 0.75 8.25
C ALA A 191 11.58 -0.50 7.84
N ALA A 192 10.75 -0.36 6.83
CA ALA A 192 9.89 -1.42 6.35
C ALA A 192 10.67 -2.60 5.71
N ILE A 193 11.73 -2.30 4.95
CA ILE A 193 12.64 -3.31 4.39
C ILE A 193 13.33 -4.09 5.50
N GLU A 194 13.87 -3.39 6.50
CA GLU A 194 14.59 -4.03 7.62
C GLU A 194 13.66 -4.84 8.50
N PHE A 195 12.43 -4.37 8.73
CA PHE A 195 11.38 -5.17 9.38
C PHE A 195 11.09 -6.45 8.61
N GLY A 196 10.92 -6.34 7.28
CA GLY A 196 10.72 -7.50 6.40
C GLY A 196 11.85 -8.53 6.49
N LYS A 197 13.10 -8.09 6.67
CA LYS A 197 14.26 -8.98 6.89
C LYS A 197 14.37 -9.57 8.30
N GLY A 198 13.49 -9.17 9.23
CA GLY A 198 13.54 -9.55 10.64
C GLY A 198 14.50 -8.70 11.49
N ASN A 199 15.06 -7.61 10.95
CA ASN A 199 15.96 -6.71 11.67
C ASN A 199 15.18 -5.67 12.50
N ILE A 200 14.41 -6.16 13.48
CA ILE A 200 13.44 -5.35 14.24
C ILE A 200 14.08 -4.10 14.86
N LYS A 201 15.20 -4.24 15.57
CA LYS A 201 15.89 -3.10 16.22
C LYS A 201 16.31 -1.99 15.23
N VAL A 202 16.72 -2.37 14.02
CA VAL A 202 17.10 -1.40 12.98
C VAL A 202 15.87 -0.70 12.44
N SER A 203 14.79 -1.45 12.25
CA SER A 203 13.50 -0.89 11.85
C SER A 203 12.96 0.12 12.87
N GLU A 204 12.98 -0.21 14.16
CA GLU A 204 12.61 0.68 15.27
C GLU A 204 13.45 1.97 15.24
N MET A 205 14.77 1.86 15.07
CA MET A 205 15.66 3.01 14.95
C MET A 205 15.27 3.93 13.79
N HIS A 206 14.88 3.37 12.64
CA HIS A 206 14.41 4.15 11.50
C HIS A 206 13.07 4.83 11.77
N VAL A 207 12.12 4.13 12.42
CA VAL A 207 10.83 4.71 12.84
C VAL A 207 11.05 5.88 13.82
N ASP A 208 11.91 5.71 14.83
CA ASP A 208 12.25 6.80 15.75
C ASP A 208 12.92 7.98 15.04
N GLY A 209 13.76 7.69 14.04
CA GLY A 209 14.35 8.69 13.16
C GLY A 209 13.29 9.52 12.45
N VAL A 210 12.35 8.88 11.75
CA VAL A 210 11.33 9.60 11.00
C VAL A 210 10.35 10.34 11.90
N LYS A 211 10.03 9.81 13.10
CA LYS A 211 9.21 10.52 14.11
C LYS A 211 9.82 11.86 14.51
N ARG A 212 11.14 11.91 14.75
CA ARG A 212 11.85 13.17 15.04
C ARG A 212 11.72 14.17 13.89
N LEU A 213 11.89 13.72 12.64
CA LEU A 213 11.77 14.57 11.47
C LEU A 213 10.34 15.08 11.26
N VAL A 214 9.33 14.25 11.54
CA VAL A 214 7.91 14.65 11.53
C VAL A 214 7.65 15.76 12.54
N ASN A 215 8.16 15.63 13.76
CA ASN A 215 8.02 16.65 14.79
C ASN A 215 8.71 17.96 14.38
N MET A 216 9.90 17.89 13.77
CA MET A 216 10.60 19.07 13.23
C MET A 216 9.80 19.78 12.12
N ARG A 217 8.97 19.05 11.36
CA ARG A 217 8.11 19.60 10.31
C ARG A 217 6.74 20.07 10.81
N GLY A 218 6.46 19.96 12.11
CA GLY A 218 5.20 20.38 12.73
C GLY A 218 4.09 19.33 12.67
N GLY A 219 4.44 18.04 12.66
CA GLY A 219 3.50 16.93 12.75
C GLY A 219 3.05 16.33 11.41
N ILE A 220 2.26 15.27 11.50
CA ILE A 220 1.76 14.52 10.33
C ILE A 220 0.84 15.38 9.47
N ASN A 221 -0.01 16.23 10.07
CA ASN A 221 -0.90 17.09 9.30
C ASN A 221 -0.11 18.09 8.42
N SER A 222 0.97 18.68 8.94
CA SER A 222 1.85 19.58 8.19
C SER A 222 2.46 18.88 6.97
N ILE A 223 2.93 17.64 7.14
CA ILE A 223 3.41 16.81 6.03
C ILE A 223 2.30 16.57 5.02
N ARG A 224 1.11 16.15 5.46
CA ARG A 224 -0.01 15.82 4.58
C ARG A 224 -0.43 16.96 3.66
N GLN A 225 -0.34 18.21 4.12
CA GLN A 225 -0.66 19.40 3.32
C GLN A 225 0.27 19.59 2.11
N THR A 226 1.51 19.12 2.21
CA THR A 226 2.53 19.26 1.15
C THR A 226 2.76 17.95 0.38
N SER A 227 2.69 16.81 1.06
CA SER A 227 2.82 15.48 0.48
C SER A 227 1.87 14.49 1.17
N PRO A 228 0.65 14.31 0.64
CA PRO A 228 -0.29 13.32 1.16
C PRO A 228 0.26 11.89 1.15
N LEU A 229 1.06 11.54 0.14
CA LEU A 229 1.68 10.21 0.06
C LEU A 229 2.70 9.98 1.16
N THR A 230 3.56 10.96 1.45
CA THR A 230 4.54 10.85 2.53
C THR A 230 3.86 10.68 3.88
N ALA A 231 2.79 11.45 4.15
CA ALA A 231 2.01 11.30 5.37
C ALA A 231 1.38 9.89 5.52
N ARG A 232 0.84 9.32 4.43
CA ARG A 232 0.31 7.94 4.40
C ARG A 232 1.39 6.92 4.71
N MET A 233 2.52 6.99 4.00
CA MET A 233 3.62 6.05 4.15
C MET A 233 4.18 6.05 5.57
N ILE A 234 4.46 7.24 6.12
CA ILE A 234 5.00 7.38 7.48
C ILE A 234 4.03 6.81 8.51
N SER A 235 2.77 7.23 8.49
CA SER A 235 1.78 6.83 9.50
C SER A 235 1.50 5.33 9.44
N TRP A 236 1.32 4.79 8.23
CA TRP A 236 0.93 3.40 8.02
C TRP A 236 2.07 2.41 8.32
N VAL A 237 3.25 2.64 7.76
CA VAL A 237 4.40 1.75 7.97
C VAL A 237 4.84 1.76 9.43
N SER A 238 4.86 2.94 10.07
CA SER A 238 5.24 3.03 11.49
C SER A 238 4.31 2.23 12.40
N LEU A 239 2.99 2.26 12.12
CA LEU A 239 2.01 1.44 12.84
C LEU A 239 2.29 -0.06 12.66
N ILE A 240 2.53 -0.52 11.43
CA ILE A 240 2.73 -1.94 11.12
C ILE A 240 4.03 -2.46 11.72
N VAL A 241 5.13 -1.73 11.54
CA VAL A 241 6.45 -2.08 12.03
C VAL A 241 6.46 -2.22 13.55
N MET A 242 5.85 -1.24 14.24
CA MET A 242 5.89 -1.19 15.70
C MET A 242 4.77 -2.01 16.35
N GLY A 243 3.74 -2.38 15.60
CA GLY A 243 2.55 -3.06 16.13
C GLY A 243 1.65 -2.16 17.00
N HIS A 244 1.92 -0.86 17.07
CA HIS A 244 1.11 0.11 17.80
C HIS A 244 1.27 1.54 17.22
N PRO A 245 0.30 2.43 17.44
CA PRO A 245 0.35 3.82 16.95
C PRO A 245 1.63 4.54 17.36
N GLN A 246 2.23 5.25 16.40
CA GLN A 246 3.42 6.09 16.62
C GLN A 246 3.14 7.58 16.55
N PHE A 247 1.94 7.94 16.10
CA PHE A 247 1.48 9.30 15.90
C PHE A 247 0.08 9.44 16.49
N GLU A 248 -0.16 10.59 17.12
CA GLU A 248 -1.49 10.98 17.57
C GLU A 248 -2.43 11.21 16.38
N THR A 249 -3.71 11.30 16.68
CA THR A 249 -4.77 11.65 15.73
C THR A 249 -5.29 13.04 16.07
N GLN A 250 -5.66 13.85 15.07
CA GLN A 250 -6.38 15.10 15.33
C GLN A 250 -7.75 14.83 15.95
N ASP A 251 -8.30 15.75 16.72
CA ASP A 251 -9.66 15.58 17.25
C ASP A 251 -10.74 15.49 16.14
N ASP A 252 -11.99 15.27 16.53
CA ASP A 252 -13.08 15.08 15.57
C ASP A 252 -13.40 16.31 14.72
N VAL A 253 -12.97 17.49 15.16
CA VAL A 253 -13.12 18.76 14.40
C VAL A 253 -11.87 19.09 13.58
N GLY A 254 -10.85 18.22 13.60
CA GLY A 254 -9.64 18.36 12.79
C GLY A 254 -8.58 19.28 13.40
N ILE A 255 -8.62 19.50 14.71
CA ILE A 255 -7.61 20.28 15.44
C ILE A 255 -6.50 19.35 15.94
N GLY A 256 -5.26 19.81 15.80
CA GLY A 256 -4.05 19.11 16.21
C GLY A 256 -3.04 18.96 15.07
N ASP A 257 -1.90 18.34 15.36
CA ASP A 257 -0.79 18.10 14.43
C ASP A 257 -0.68 16.63 13.98
N GLY A 258 -1.48 15.75 14.56
CA GLY A 258 -1.54 14.31 14.26
C GLY A 258 -2.18 13.96 12.92
N ILE A 259 -2.56 12.69 12.77
CA ILE A 259 -3.25 12.17 11.58
C ILE A 259 -4.64 12.82 11.47
N PRO A 260 -4.97 13.52 10.37
CA PRO A 260 -6.27 14.19 10.24
C PRO A 260 -7.40 13.22 9.87
N PRO A 261 -8.64 13.46 10.34
CA PRO A 261 -9.80 12.77 9.82
C PRO A 261 -10.02 13.06 8.32
N ILE A 262 -10.89 12.29 7.69
CA ILE A 262 -11.42 12.61 6.35
C ILE A 262 -12.58 13.61 6.47
N PRO A 263 -12.89 14.42 5.44
CA PRO A 263 -14.00 15.37 5.50
C PRO A 263 -15.34 14.74 5.91
N GLU A 264 -15.62 13.53 5.43
CA GLU A 264 -16.85 12.78 5.69
C GLU A 264 -17.01 12.40 7.18
N TRP A 265 -15.90 12.30 7.93
CA TRP A 265 -15.90 12.07 9.38
C TRP A 265 -16.47 13.27 10.16
N GLN A 266 -16.24 14.47 9.64
CA GLN A 266 -16.53 15.74 10.31
C GLN A 266 -17.95 16.24 10.04
N LEU A 267 -18.64 15.64 9.07
CA LEU A 267 -20.01 15.97 8.75
C LEU A 267 -20.97 15.48 9.84
N ASP A 268 -21.94 16.32 10.19
CA ASP A 268 -22.96 16.04 11.20
C ASP A 268 -23.75 14.76 10.89
N SER A 269 -24.14 14.04 11.95
CA SER A 269 -24.96 12.83 11.85
C SER A 269 -26.23 13.12 11.06
N VAL A 270 -26.51 12.28 10.06
CA VAL A 270 -27.76 12.36 9.27
C VAL A 270 -28.92 11.72 10.03
N ILE A 271 -28.62 10.92 11.06
CA ILE A 271 -29.58 10.10 11.80
C ILE A 271 -29.72 10.65 13.22
N PRO A 272 -30.96 10.86 13.72
CA PRO A 272 -31.20 11.13 15.14
C PRO A 272 -30.59 10.02 16.00
N GLN A 273 -29.89 10.37 17.09
CA GLN A 273 -29.18 9.40 17.93
C GLN A 273 -30.07 8.24 18.46
N ASP A 274 -31.39 8.42 18.47
CA ASP A 274 -32.38 7.45 18.94
C ASP A 274 -32.65 6.28 17.98
N ASP A 275 -32.29 6.37 16.69
CA ASP A 275 -32.53 5.31 15.67
C ASP A 275 -31.33 4.36 15.49
N LEU A 276 -30.22 4.59 16.21
CA LEU A 276 -29.03 3.75 16.17
C LEU A 276 -29.27 2.47 16.98
N SER A 277 -29.85 1.48 16.30
CA SER A 277 -30.10 0.14 16.84
C SER A 277 -28.79 -0.51 17.31
N GLU A 278 -28.75 -0.86 18.60
CA GLU A 278 -27.81 -1.78 19.30
C GLU A 278 -26.57 -1.18 20.03
N PRO A 279 -25.53 -0.56 19.43
CA PRO A 279 -24.36 -0.12 20.23
C PRO A 279 -24.57 1.13 21.08
N ALA A 280 -25.62 1.91 20.79
CA ALA A 280 -25.88 3.16 21.49
C ALA A 280 -26.50 2.97 22.89
N SER A 281 -27.14 1.83 23.14
CA SER A 281 -27.81 1.46 24.40
C SER A 281 -26.94 0.60 25.32
N LEU A 282 -25.91 -0.06 24.79
CA LEU A 282 -24.93 -0.83 25.54
C LEU A 282 -23.97 0.14 26.26
N GLY A 283 -23.55 -0.17 27.48
CA GLY A 283 -22.60 0.62 28.28
C GLY A 283 -21.19 0.64 27.69
N VAL A 284 -21.06 1.18 26.48
CA VAL A 284 -19.86 1.29 25.65
C VAL A 284 -19.19 2.62 25.90
N ASP A 285 -17.86 2.61 26.03
CA ASP A 285 -17.09 3.81 26.27
C ASP A 285 -17.27 4.82 25.14
N TYR A 286 -17.35 6.10 25.50
CA TYR A 286 -17.60 7.21 24.57
C TYR A 286 -16.63 7.20 23.37
N ALA A 287 -15.36 6.91 23.59
CA ALA A 287 -14.35 6.91 22.52
C ALA A 287 -14.67 5.90 21.41
N VAL A 288 -15.07 4.67 21.77
CA VAL A 288 -15.42 3.61 20.81
C VAL A 288 -16.79 3.90 20.18
N LYS A 289 -17.76 4.32 21.00
CA LYS A 289 -19.11 4.69 20.53
C LYS A 289 -19.07 5.83 19.51
N ASN A 290 -18.27 6.87 19.75
CA ASN A 290 -18.12 8.00 18.82
C ASN A 290 -17.53 7.56 17.47
N VAL A 291 -16.50 6.71 17.49
CA VAL A 291 -15.92 6.15 16.26
C VAL A 291 -16.95 5.34 15.47
N TYR A 292 -17.70 4.47 16.15
CA TYR A 292 -18.77 3.68 15.54
C TYR A 292 -19.81 4.57 14.85
N ILE A 293 -20.34 5.57 15.55
CA ILE A 293 -21.37 6.48 15.01
C ILE A 293 -20.86 7.23 13.78
N ARG A 294 -19.62 7.74 13.82
CA ARG A 294 -19.05 8.50 12.70
C ARG A 294 -18.75 7.62 11.50
N LEU A 295 -18.25 6.40 11.72
CA LEU A 295 -18.07 5.41 10.66
C LEU A 295 -19.39 5.03 10.01
N TYR A 296 -20.41 4.76 10.81
CA TYR A 296 -21.74 4.43 10.31
C TYR A 296 -22.24 5.52 9.36
N ASN A 297 -22.23 6.78 9.80
CA ASN A 297 -22.63 7.92 8.95
C ASN A 297 -21.75 8.07 7.70
N ALA A 298 -20.44 7.90 7.83
CA ALA A 298 -19.53 7.97 6.70
C ALA A 298 -19.83 6.88 5.66
N PHE A 299 -20.14 5.66 6.09
CA PHE A 299 -20.49 4.55 5.21
C PHE A 299 -21.86 4.72 4.54
N GLN A 300 -22.85 5.27 5.25
CA GLN A 300 -24.13 5.62 4.64
C GLN A 300 -23.95 6.64 3.50
N ARG A 301 -23.10 7.66 3.69
CA ARG A 301 -22.78 8.62 2.63
C ARG A 301 -22.00 7.97 1.48
N ALA A 302 -21.13 7.02 1.79
CA ALA A 302 -20.34 6.29 0.80
C ALA A 302 -21.19 5.46 -0.18
N GLN A 303 -22.43 5.10 0.20
CA GLN A 303 -23.39 4.46 -0.73
C GLN A 303 -23.77 5.37 -1.90
N GLN A 304 -23.78 6.68 -1.69
CA GLN A 304 -24.09 7.66 -2.73
C GLN A 304 -22.83 8.10 -3.47
N ILE A 305 -21.74 8.33 -2.73
CA ILE A 305 -20.45 8.78 -3.26
C ILE A 305 -19.36 7.85 -2.72
N PRO A 306 -18.99 6.80 -3.47
CA PRO A 306 -17.99 5.85 -3.02
C PRO A 306 -16.65 6.50 -2.70
N PHE A 307 -15.97 6.01 -1.67
CA PHE A 307 -14.62 6.46 -1.35
C PHE A 307 -13.65 6.07 -2.46
N SER A 308 -12.72 6.97 -2.80
CA SER A 308 -11.50 6.54 -3.49
C SER A 308 -10.67 5.65 -2.57
N THR A 309 -9.83 4.78 -3.13
CA THR A 309 -8.94 3.90 -2.36
C THR A 309 -8.01 4.70 -1.43
N THR A 310 -7.50 5.85 -1.88
CA THR A 310 -6.71 6.76 -1.03
C THR A 310 -7.53 7.40 0.11
N ARG A 311 -8.81 7.69 -0.11
CA ARG A 311 -9.71 8.23 0.91
C ARG A 311 -10.07 7.17 1.95
N LEU A 312 -10.36 5.94 1.52
CA LEU A 312 -10.59 4.80 2.39
C LEU A 312 -9.34 4.50 3.23
N HIS A 313 -8.16 4.56 2.62
CA HIS A 313 -6.89 4.45 3.35
C HIS A 313 -6.76 5.50 4.46
N ASP A 314 -7.03 6.78 4.15
CA ASP A 314 -6.94 7.86 5.14
C ASP A 314 -7.91 7.63 6.31
N LEU A 315 -9.13 7.18 6.02
CA LEU A 315 -10.12 6.81 7.03
C LEU A 315 -9.63 5.65 7.91
N THR A 316 -9.18 4.56 7.29
CA THR A 316 -8.67 3.39 8.02
C THR A 316 -7.48 3.75 8.90
N CYS A 317 -6.51 4.48 8.36
CA CYS A 317 -5.34 4.92 9.11
C CYS A 317 -5.73 5.74 10.34
N PHE A 318 -6.64 6.71 10.18
CA PHE A 318 -7.15 7.52 11.28
C PHE A 318 -7.89 6.68 12.34
N VAL A 319 -8.83 5.84 11.92
CA VAL A 319 -9.67 5.03 12.84
C VAL A 319 -8.83 4.05 13.65
N ILE A 320 -7.91 3.33 13.00
CA ILE A 320 -7.07 2.34 13.68
C ILE A 320 -6.17 3.04 14.71
N HIS A 321 -5.54 4.17 14.35
CA HIS A 321 -4.74 4.93 15.31
C HIS A 321 -5.59 5.40 16.49
N ARG A 322 -6.76 5.99 16.23
CA ARG A 322 -7.68 6.50 17.27
C ARG A 322 -8.12 5.41 18.24
N LEU A 323 -8.55 4.25 17.73
CA LEU A 323 -9.04 3.16 18.56
C LEU A 323 -7.92 2.46 19.34
N LEU A 324 -6.72 2.34 18.77
CA LEU A 324 -5.58 1.77 19.48
C LEU A 324 -5.01 2.72 20.54
N LEU A 325 -4.98 4.04 20.28
CA LEU A 325 -4.53 5.05 21.26
C LEU A 325 -5.48 5.17 22.45
N SER A 326 -6.77 4.97 22.24
CA SER A 326 -7.77 5.00 23.31
C SER A 326 -7.95 3.66 24.03
N ALA A 327 -7.14 2.65 23.69
CA ALA A 327 -7.22 1.34 24.33
C ALA A 327 -6.70 1.43 25.78
N PRO A 328 -7.36 0.77 26.74
CA PRO A 328 -6.87 0.73 28.11
C PRO A 328 -5.49 0.08 28.14
N GLY A 329 -4.56 0.65 28.92
CA GLY A 329 -3.26 0.02 29.18
C GLY A 329 -3.45 -1.33 29.90
N ILE A 330 -2.42 -2.18 29.87
CA ILE A 330 -2.42 -3.54 30.47
C ILE A 330 -2.85 -3.52 31.96
N GLU A 331 -2.66 -2.39 32.64
CA GLU A 331 -2.97 -2.23 34.07
C GLU A 331 -4.43 -1.83 34.36
N ASN A 332 -5.22 -1.47 33.35
CA ASN A 332 -6.56 -0.94 33.56
C ASN A 332 -7.63 -2.04 33.52
N THR A 333 -7.98 -2.55 34.70
CA THR A 333 -8.93 -3.65 34.94
C THR A 333 -10.41 -3.28 34.74
N GLN A 334 -10.70 -2.04 34.34
CA GLN A 334 -12.07 -1.51 34.21
C GLN A 334 -12.65 -1.55 32.78
N ALA A 335 -11.92 -2.10 31.80
CA ALA A 335 -12.38 -2.16 30.42
C ALA A 335 -13.61 -3.06 30.27
N SER A 336 -14.74 -2.48 29.86
CA SER A 336 -15.96 -3.23 29.56
C SER A 336 -15.68 -4.22 28.40
N PRO A 337 -15.88 -5.55 28.58
CA PRO A 337 -15.56 -6.53 27.54
C PRO A 337 -16.26 -6.24 26.20
N ILE A 338 -17.49 -5.72 26.24
CA ILE A 338 -18.22 -5.35 25.01
C ILE A 338 -17.59 -4.14 24.30
N THR A 339 -17.09 -3.15 25.04
CA THR A 339 -16.35 -2.01 24.47
C THR A 339 -15.15 -2.51 23.68
N GLU A 340 -14.38 -3.42 24.26
CA GLU A 340 -13.16 -3.94 23.63
C GLU A 340 -13.47 -4.89 22.46
N CYS A 341 -14.53 -5.69 22.53
CA CYS A 341 -15.01 -6.48 21.39
C CYS A 341 -15.39 -5.59 20.19
N ILE A 342 -16.13 -4.49 20.43
CA ILE A 342 -16.48 -3.53 19.38
C ILE A 342 -15.22 -2.84 18.85
N ARG A 343 -14.33 -2.37 19.73
CA ARG A 343 -13.08 -1.70 19.36
C ARG A 343 -12.25 -2.56 18.42
N TYR A 344 -11.91 -3.78 18.84
CA TYR A 344 -11.05 -4.67 18.07
C TYR A 344 -11.73 -5.15 16.79
N SER A 345 -13.04 -5.39 16.81
CA SER A 345 -13.78 -5.71 15.58
C SER A 345 -13.81 -4.54 14.59
N ILE A 346 -13.97 -3.28 15.03
CA ILE A 346 -13.87 -2.13 14.12
C ILE A 346 -12.47 -2.06 13.52
N ILE A 347 -11.42 -2.21 14.33
CA ILE A 347 -10.03 -2.19 13.82
C ILE A 347 -9.83 -3.28 12.76
N LEU A 348 -10.24 -4.52 13.04
CA LEU A 348 -10.12 -5.63 12.09
C LEU A 348 -10.97 -5.40 10.84
N TYR A 349 -12.18 -4.89 10.99
CA TYR A 349 -13.05 -4.55 9.86
C TYR A 349 -12.38 -3.53 8.94
N MET A 350 -11.78 -2.47 9.49
CA MET A 350 -11.07 -1.47 8.69
C MET A 350 -9.84 -2.05 7.97
N PHE A 351 -9.11 -2.99 8.59
CA PHE A 351 -8.04 -3.72 7.90
C PHE A 351 -8.57 -4.57 6.74
N ILE A 352 -9.67 -5.30 6.95
CA ILE A 352 -10.29 -6.18 5.95
C ILE A 352 -10.74 -5.39 4.72
N ILE A 353 -11.47 -4.29 4.91
CA ILE A 353 -12.11 -3.57 3.79
C ILE A 353 -11.15 -2.64 3.03
N GLN A 354 -10.00 -2.26 3.61
CA GLN A 354 -9.05 -1.36 2.95
C GLN A 354 -8.47 -1.97 1.65
N GLY A 355 -8.52 -3.29 1.49
CA GLY A 355 -8.09 -3.99 0.29
C GLY A 355 -6.60 -4.38 0.30
N PRO A 356 -6.02 -4.73 -0.87
CA PRO A 356 -4.71 -5.38 -0.95
C PRO A 356 -3.57 -4.48 -0.45
N THR A 357 -2.65 -5.08 0.30
CA THR A 357 -1.59 -4.35 1.02
C THR A 357 -0.19 -4.85 0.68
N TYR A 358 0.78 -3.93 0.62
CA TYR A 358 2.21 -4.21 0.48
C TYR A 358 2.70 -5.12 1.59
N TYR A 359 2.45 -4.68 2.82
CA TYR A 359 3.04 -5.21 4.03
C TYR A 359 2.04 -6.11 4.68
N SER A 360 2.51 -7.30 5.08
CA SER A 360 1.68 -8.20 5.85
C SER A 360 1.21 -7.50 7.12
N HIS A 361 -0.11 -7.39 7.26
CA HIS A 361 -0.73 -6.97 8.50
C HIS A 361 -0.86 -8.13 9.49
N ALA A 362 -0.41 -9.33 9.12
CA ALA A 362 -0.65 -10.54 9.88
C ALA A 362 -0.20 -10.42 11.34
N VAL A 363 0.95 -9.80 11.62
CA VAL A 363 1.45 -9.66 13.00
C VAL A 363 0.48 -8.83 13.86
N ILE A 364 0.13 -7.62 13.39
CA ILE A 364 -0.76 -6.72 14.15
C ILE A 364 -2.20 -7.26 14.17
N MET A 365 -2.71 -7.80 13.06
CA MET A 365 -4.03 -8.41 12.99
C MET A 365 -4.14 -9.63 13.91
N ASN A 366 -3.16 -10.53 13.94
CA ASN A 366 -3.17 -11.69 14.84
C ASN A 366 -3.17 -11.26 16.30
N ALA A 367 -2.40 -10.23 16.66
CA ALA A 367 -2.42 -9.66 18.00
C ALA A 367 -3.81 -9.11 18.37
N ILE A 368 -4.45 -8.39 17.45
CA ILE A 368 -5.80 -7.84 17.64
C ILE A 368 -6.86 -8.95 17.71
N VAL A 369 -6.79 -9.97 16.85
CA VAL A 369 -7.66 -11.15 16.87
C VAL A 369 -7.54 -11.88 18.22
N THR A 370 -6.32 -12.05 18.73
CA THR A 370 -6.09 -12.68 20.04
C THR A 370 -6.80 -11.91 21.16
N ARG A 371 -6.66 -10.57 21.19
CA ARG A 371 -7.35 -9.71 22.15
C ARG A 371 -8.88 -9.76 22.00
N LEU A 372 -9.38 -9.71 20.77
CA LEU A 372 -10.82 -9.88 20.49
C LEU A 372 -11.35 -11.19 21.05
N MET A 373 -10.62 -12.30 20.83
CA MET A 373 -11.00 -13.60 21.37
C MET A 373 -11.01 -13.64 22.90
N GLU A 374 -10.04 -13.01 23.55
CA GLU A 374 -9.99 -12.91 25.03
C GLU A 374 -11.22 -12.18 25.58
N HIS A 375 -11.60 -11.05 25.00
CA HIS A 375 -12.78 -10.30 25.43
C HIS A 375 -14.11 -11.00 25.10
N LEU A 376 -14.21 -11.66 23.94
CA LEU A 376 -15.38 -12.48 23.60
C LEU A 376 -15.58 -13.64 24.58
N LYS A 377 -14.50 -14.32 24.99
CA LYS A 377 -14.57 -15.34 26.05
C LYS A 377 -15.03 -14.77 27.39
N GLY A 378 -14.69 -13.50 27.67
CA GLY A 378 -15.17 -12.80 28.86
C GLY A 378 -16.67 -12.52 28.81
N LEU A 379 -17.21 -12.19 27.64
CA LEU A 379 -18.66 -12.01 27.44
C LEU A 379 -19.43 -13.32 27.60
N ASP A 380 -18.87 -14.44 27.12
CA ASP A 380 -19.46 -15.79 27.24
C ASP A 380 -19.68 -16.22 28.72
N LEU A 381 -19.07 -15.56 29.70
CA LEU A 381 -19.26 -15.84 31.13
C LEU A 381 -20.64 -15.43 31.66
N SER A 382 -21.34 -14.54 30.96
CA SER A 382 -22.69 -14.09 31.30
C SER A 382 -23.70 -14.67 30.31
N PRO A 383 -24.88 -15.17 30.77
CA PRO A 383 -25.93 -15.60 29.86
C PRO A 383 -26.37 -14.42 28.99
N HIS A 384 -26.19 -14.56 27.68
CA HIS A 384 -26.54 -13.54 26.68
C HIS A 384 -27.33 -14.17 25.54
N VAL A 385 -28.30 -13.43 25.02
CA VAL A 385 -29.08 -13.84 23.85
C VAL A 385 -28.44 -13.23 22.63
N TYR A 386 -28.04 -14.07 21.68
CA TYR A 386 -27.39 -13.58 20.46
C TYR A 386 -28.23 -12.53 19.74
N ASP A 387 -27.58 -11.46 19.30
CA ASP A 387 -28.18 -10.36 18.55
C ASP A 387 -27.42 -10.07 17.23
N SER A 388 -27.69 -8.91 16.61
CA SER A 388 -27.04 -8.56 15.34
C SER A 388 -25.58 -8.14 15.53
N LEU A 389 -25.24 -7.59 16.71
CA LEU A 389 -23.88 -7.27 17.09
C LEU A 389 -23.02 -8.53 17.21
N ASP A 390 -23.51 -9.59 17.87
CA ASP A 390 -22.78 -10.87 17.95
C ASP A 390 -22.47 -11.46 16.57
N VAL A 391 -23.45 -11.37 15.66
CA VAL A 391 -23.28 -11.80 14.27
C VAL A 391 -22.16 -11.04 13.58
N TRP A 392 -22.13 -9.72 13.77
CA TRP A 392 -21.10 -8.87 13.19
C TRP A 392 -19.72 -9.13 13.80
N LEU A 393 -19.60 -9.24 15.13
CA LEU A 393 -18.34 -9.53 15.83
C LEU A 393 -17.73 -10.86 15.36
N LEU A 394 -18.53 -11.91 15.27
CA LEU A 394 -18.06 -13.23 14.82
C LEU A 394 -17.78 -13.26 13.32
N ALA A 395 -18.54 -12.54 12.49
CA ALA A 395 -18.25 -12.40 11.06
C ALA A 395 -16.87 -11.79 10.83
N VAL A 396 -16.58 -10.65 11.49
CA VAL A 396 -15.30 -9.96 11.38
C VAL A 396 -14.16 -10.83 11.91
N GLY A 397 -14.33 -11.43 13.09
CA GLY A 397 -13.32 -12.29 13.68
C GLY A 397 -13.02 -13.54 12.84
N MET A 398 -14.03 -14.13 12.22
CA MET A 398 -13.86 -15.28 11.32
C MET A 398 -13.04 -14.91 10.07
N VAL A 399 -13.37 -13.80 9.40
CA VAL A 399 -12.58 -13.32 8.26
C VAL A 399 -11.15 -12.98 8.68
N ALA A 400 -10.98 -12.20 9.76
CA ALA A 400 -9.69 -11.75 10.24
C ALA A 400 -8.74 -12.88 10.69
N SER A 401 -9.31 -14.01 11.12
CA SER A 401 -8.55 -15.18 11.58
C SER A 401 -8.29 -16.22 10.49
N THR A 402 -8.69 -15.97 9.24
CA THR A 402 -8.48 -16.88 8.10
C THR A 402 -7.00 -17.26 7.96
N GLY A 403 -6.72 -18.56 7.79
CA GLY A 403 -5.35 -19.08 7.67
C GLY A 403 -4.61 -19.22 9.01
N THR A 404 -5.24 -18.88 10.14
CA THR A 404 -4.63 -18.97 11.48
C THR A 404 -5.22 -20.10 12.31
N THR A 405 -4.57 -20.43 13.43
CA THR A 405 -5.08 -21.41 14.41
C THR A 405 -6.37 -20.94 15.09
N HIS A 406 -6.67 -19.64 15.07
CA HIS A 406 -7.84 -19.05 15.70
C HIS A 406 -9.13 -19.20 14.89
N TYR A 407 -9.03 -19.49 13.58
CA TYR A 407 -10.17 -19.60 12.68
C TYR A 407 -11.24 -20.59 13.15
N GLN A 408 -10.81 -21.78 13.59
CA GLN A 408 -11.71 -22.84 14.04
C GLN A 408 -12.59 -22.39 15.22
N TRP A 409 -12.01 -21.63 16.15
CA TRP A 409 -12.71 -21.13 17.34
C TRP A 409 -13.85 -20.17 16.98
N PHE A 410 -13.62 -19.26 16.02
CA PHE A 410 -14.66 -18.35 15.52
C PHE A 410 -15.73 -19.11 14.74
N MET A 411 -15.32 -20.05 13.90
CA MET A 411 -16.22 -20.84 13.07
C MET A 411 -17.21 -21.68 13.91
N GLU A 412 -16.74 -22.31 14.99
CA GLU A 412 -17.60 -23.08 15.90
C GLU A 412 -18.64 -22.20 16.61
N ARG A 413 -18.23 -21.02 17.10
CA ARG A 413 -19.13 -20.04 17.72
C ARG A 413 -20.14 -19.48 16.73
N ALA A 414 -19.68 -19.12 15.53
CA ALA A 414 -20.54 -18.61 14.48
C ALA A 414 -21.62 -19.65 14.10
N ARG A 415 -21.26 -20.93 14.06
CA ARG A 415 -22.21 -22.03 13.81
C ARG A 415 -23.24 -22.17 14.95
N ALA A 416 -22.81 -22.16 16.21
CA ALA A 416 -23.72 -22.26 17.35
C ALA A 416 -24.72 -21.09 17.38
N MET A 417 -24.23 -19.88 17.16
CA MET A 417 -25.06 -18.68 17.04
C MET A 417 -26.01 -18.74 15.84
N ALA A 418 -25.55 -19.18 14.67
CA ALA A 418 -26.40 -19.31 13.48
C ALA A 418 -27.57 -20.26 13.70
N ILE A 419 -27.35 -21.38 14.43
CA ILE A 419 -28.42 -22.31 14.84
C ILE A 419 -29.40 -21.62 15.79
N SER A 420 -28.89 -20.92 16.81
CA SER A 420 -29.72 -20.21 17.80
C SER A 420 -30.61 -19.13 17.16
N LEU A 421 -30.08 -18.40 16.18
CA LEU A 421 -30.77 -17.35 15.44
C LEU A 421 -31.57 -17.86 14.24
N GLN A 422 -31.52 -19.18 13.97
CA GLN A 422 -32.16 -19.83 12.82
C GLN A 422 -31.77 -19.21 11.46
N LEU A 423 -30.51 -18.80 11.30
CA LEU A 423 -29.98 -18.28 10.04
C LEU A 423 -29.88 -19.42 9.03
N ARG A 424 -30.51 -19.30 7.87
CA ARG A 424 -30.60 -20.38 6.86
C ARG A 424 -29.62 -20.21 5.72
N ASN A 425 -29.24 -18.98 5.41
CA ASN A 425 -28.41 -18.64 4.27
C ASN A 425 -27.60 -17.35 4.53
N TRP A 426 -26.66 -17.05 3.64
CA TRP A 426 -25.84 -15.83 3.71
C TRP A 426 -26.67 -14.55 3.81
N ASN A 427 -27.81 -14.42 3.11
CA ASN A 427 -28.61 -13.20 3.16
C ASN A 427 -29.17 -12.93 4.56
N ASP A 428 -29.56 -13.98 5.30
CA ASP A 428 -30.05 -13.84 6.67
C ASP A 428 -28.96 -13.28 7.59
N ALA A 429 -27.72 -13.75 7.42
CA ALA A 429 -26.55 -13.23 8.14
C ALA A 429 -26.20 -11.81 7.68
N LEU A 430 -26.21 -11.55 6.38
CA LEU A 430 -25.87 -10.27 5.77
C LEU A 430 -26.81 -9.15 6.24
N ILE A 431 -28.12 -9.41 6.36
CA ILE A 431 -29.08 -8.43 6.92
C ILE A 431 -28.65 -7.99 8.32
N ARG A 432 -28.24 -8.93 9.18
CA ARG A 432 -27.77 -8.63 10.54
C ARG A 432 -26.43 -7.91 10.53
N ILE A 433 -25.46 -8.36 9.73
CA ILE A 433 -24.15 -7.70 9.58
C ILE A 433 -24.33 -6.24 9.10
N ARG A 434 -25.19 -6.01 8.09
CA ARG A 434 -25.50 -4.69 7.54
C ARG A 434 -26.14 -3.75 8.55
N SER A 435 -26.88 -4.28 9.53
CA SER A 435 -27.51 -3.46 10.56
C SER A 435 -26.51 -2.80 11.52
N ILE A 436 -25.30 -3.37 11.66
CA ILE A 436 -24.27 -2.88 12.59
C ILE A 436 -23.31 -1.92 11.90
N LEU A 437 -22.40 -2.42 11.07
CA LEU A 437 -21.43 -1.60 10.35
C LEU A 437 -21.03 -2.29 9.05
N TRP A 438 -21.37 -1.66 7.93
CA TRP A 438 -21.11 -2.21 6.60
C TRP A 438 -20.82 -1.12 5.58
N LEU A 439 -19.66 -1.20 4.92
CA LEU A 439 -19.33 -0.41 3.75
C LEU A 439 -19.66 -1.22 2.49
N GLU A 440 -20.61 -0.74 1.70
CA GLU A 440 -20.91 -1.36 0.41
C GLU A 440 -19.75 -1.16 -0.56
N THR A 441 -19.13 -2.26 -0.97
CA THR A 441 -18.09 -2.28 -2.00
C THR A 441 -18.35 -3.44 -2.96
N LEU A 442 -17.77 -3.39 -4.15
CA LEU A 442 -17.90 -4.47 -5.14
C LEU A 442 -17.36 -5.83 -4.65
N GLN A 443 -16.56 -5.85 -3.57
CA GLN A 443 -15.80 -7.02 -3.10
C GLN A 443 -16.11 -7.38 -1.63
N SER A 444 -16.93 -6.59 -0.92
CA SER A 444 -17.15 -6.81 0.52
C SER A 444 -17.90 -8.11 0.79
N GLU A 445 -18.88 -8.46 -0.03
CA GLU A 445 -19.59 -9.75 0.12
C GLU A 445 -18.68 -10.94 -0.21
N ASP A 446 -17.85 -10.82 -1.26
CA ASP A 446 -16.92 -11.88 -1.70
C ASP A 446 -15.93 -12.32 -0.61
N ILE A 447 -15.61 -11.41 0.32
CA ILE A 447 -14.70 -11.69 1.44
C ILE A 447 -15.42 -12.47 2.55
N PHE A 448 -16.68 -12.13 2.86
CA PHE A 448 -17.37 -12.69 4.03
C PHE A 448 -18.19 -13.94 3.68
N GLN A 449 -18.86 -13.94 2.53
CA GLN A 449 -19.81 -14.97 2.12
C GLN A 449 -19.22 -16.41 2.16
N PRO A 450 -18.00 -16.68 1.66
CA PRO A 450 -17.47 -18.05 1.64
C PRO A 450 -17.36 -18.69 3.02
N HIS A 451 -17.10 -17.89 4.06
CA HIS A 451 -17.00 -18.38 5.43
C HIS A 451 -18.38 -18.75 6.01
N TRP A 452 -19.39 -17.95 5.69
CA TRP A 452 -20.77 -18.18 6.11
C TRP A 452 -21.39 -19.38 5.37
N ASP A 453 -21.14 -19.49 4.07
CA ASP A 453 -21.55 -20.66 3.29
C ASP A 453 -20.94 -21.95 3.87
N ALA A 454 -19.68 -21.91 4.33
CA ALA A 454 -19.03 -23.07 4.95
C ALA A 454 -19.70 -23.51 6.27
N ILE A 455 -20.14 -22.58 7.12
CA ILE A 455 -20.78 -22.94 8.41
C ILE A 455 -22.25 -23.35 8.24
N LEU A 456 -22.96 -22.76 7.27
CA LEU A 456 -24.37 -23.04 6.99
C LEU A 456 -24.57 -24.30 6.14
N SER A 457 -23.59 -24.66 5.29
CA SER A 457 -23.61 -25.91 4.52
C SER A 457 -23.22 -27.13 5.35
N ALA A 458 -22.41 -26.94 6.40
CA ALA A 458 -21.97 -28.01 7.31
C ALA A 458 -23.11 -28.68 8.10
N THR A 459 -24.31 -28.08 8.10
CA THR A 459 -25.54 -28.71 8.59
C THR A 459 -25.98 -29.90 7.74
N ASN A 460 -25.37 -30.15 6.57
CA ASN A 460 -25.77 -31.21 5.65
C ASN A 460 -24.73 -32.29 5.29
N GLN A 461 -23.43 -32.25 5.67
CA GLN A 461 -22.50 -33.42 5.69
C GLN A 461 -21.13 -33.12 6.36
N PRO A 462 -20.47 -34.11 7.00
CA PRO A 462 -19.12 -33.98 7.54
C PRO A 462 -18.07 -34.24 6.45
N GLY A 463 -17.52 -33.17 5.87
CA GLY A 463 -16.38 -33.25 4.96
C GLY A 463 -15.65 -31.92 4.91
N THR A 464 -14.32 -31.94 5.07
CA THR A 464 -13.42 -30.79 4.94
C THR A 464 -13.68 -30.05 3.61
N PRO A 465 -14.07 -28.76 3.63
CA PRO A 465 -14.27 -28.02 2.39
C PRO A 465 -12.92 -27.77 1.71
N ARG A 466 -12.86 -28.08 0.41
CA ARG A 466 -11.77 -27.60 -0.47
C ARG A 466 -12.02 -26.13 -0.76
N PHE A 467 -11.20 -25.26 -0.19
CA PHE A 467 -11.19 -23.83 -0.51
C PHE A 467 -10.65 -23.65 -1.94
N THR A 468 -11.51 -23.19 -2.86
CA THR A 468 -11.06 -22.58 -4.10
C THR A 468 -10.91 -21.09 -3.83
N VAL A 469 -9.68 -20.62 -3.74
CA VAL A 469 -9.37 -19.19 -3.75
C VAL A 469 -9.97 -18.61 -5.04
N CYS A 470 -10.97 -17.76 -4.94
CA CYS A 470 -11.43 -16.96 -6.07
C CYS A 470 -10.36 -15.92 -6.37
N VAL A 471 -9.38 -16.33 -7.16
CA VAL A 471 -8.51 -15.42 -7.92
C VAL A 471 -9.40 -14.78 -8.97
N SER A 472 -9.73 -13.50 -8.80
CA SER A 472 -10.27 -12.71 -9.91
C SER A 472 -9.29 -12.84 -11.09
N PRO A 473 -9.76 -13.14 -12.31
CA PRO A 473 -8.88 -13.46 -13.43
C PRO A 473 -8.23 -12.18 -13.99
N SER A 474 -7.20 -11.69 -13.31
CA SER A 474 -6.27 -10.69 -13.85
C SER A 474 -4.95 -10.61 -13.08
N SER A 475 -4.30 -11.73 -12.78
CA SER A 475 -2.84 -11.76 -12.64
C SER A 475 -2.32 -13.18 -12.59
N ASN A 476 -1.38 -13.51 -13.48
CA ASN A 476 -0.62 -14.75 -13.47
C ASN A 476 -0.06 -15.03 -12.06
N GLY A 477 -0.20 -16.30 -11.64
CA GLY A 477 0.05 -16.80 -10.29
C GLY A 477 1.28 -16.22 -9.60
N THR A 478 1.03 -15.39 -8.59
CA THR A 478 2.03 -14.93 -7.60
C THR A 478 1.46 -14.76 -6.18
N GLY A 479 0.15 -14.98 -5.97
CA GLY A 479 -0.52 -14.74 -4.68
C GLY A 479 -0.32 -15.77 -3.56
N LEU A 480 0.45 -16.85 -3.79
CA LEU A 480 0.63 -17.95 -2.83
C LEU A 480 1.94 -17.88 -2.01
N LEU A 481 2.70 -16.79 -2.10
CA LEU A 481 4.04 -16.67 -1.48
C LEU A 481 4.10 -15.82 -0.21
N TRP A 482 3.01 -15.16 0.20
CA TRP A 482 3.07 -14.21 1.33
C TRP A 482 2.88 -14.86 2.71
N GLU A 483 2.23 -16.04 2.81
CA GLU A 483 2.25 -16.84 4.05
C GLU A 483 3.67 -17.33 4.40
N THR A 484 4.59 -17.34 3.42
CA THR A 484 5.99 -17.71 3.60
C THR A 484 6.86 -16.56 4.12
N ILE A 485 6.35 -15.32 4.19
CA ILE A 485 7.07 -14.17 4.75
C ILE A 485 6.67 -13.99 6.22
N ALA A 486 6.71 -15.09 6.97
CA ALA A 486 6.91 -15.05 8.41
C ALA A 486 8.42 -14.85 8.68
N PRO A 487 8.83 -14.20 9.78
CA PRO A 487 10.25 -14.01 10.13
C PRO A 487 11.08 -15.32 10.17
N THR A 488 10.41 -16.48 10.19
CA THR A 488 11.04 -17.80 10.10
C THR A 488 11.68 -18.13 8.74
N SER A 489 11.31 -17.46 7.64
CA SER A 489 11.92 -17.72 6.32
C SER A 489 13.25 -16.99 6.08
N PHE A 490 13.63 -16.09 6.98
CA PHE A 490 14.88 -15.33 6.92
C PHE A 490 16.05 -15.97 7.69
N VAL A 491 15.82 -17.10 8.37
CA VAL A 491 16.90 -17.82 9.05
C VAL A 491 17.70 -18.63 8.03
N SER A 492 18.88 -18.12 7.70
CA SER A 492 19.90 -18.88 6.98
C SER A 492 20.12 -20.21 7.70
N ARG A 493 19.87 -21.35 7.02
CA ARG A 493 20.20 -22.68 7.56
C ARG A 493 21.68 -22.67 7.99
N PRO A 494 22.03 -23.16 9.20
CA PRO A 494 23.42 -23.30 9.56
C PRO A 494 24.08 -24.29 8.60
N VAL A 495 25.16 -23.83 7.96
CA VAL A 495 26.06 -24.68 7.17
C VAL A 495 26.52 -25.81 8.10
N ARG A 496 26.17 -27.05 7.76
CA ARG A 496 26.72 -28.23 8.44
C ARG A 496 28.24 -28.18 8.29
N PRO A 497 29.02 -28.34 9.37
CA PRO A 497 30.46 -28.52 9.22
C PRO A 497 30.71 -29.80 8.41
N GLU A 498 31.51 -29.68 7.35
CA GLU A 498 32.03 -30.83 6.62
C GLU A 498 32.74 -31.74 7.61
N SER A 499 32.34 -33.01 7.64
CA SER A 499 33.03 -34.06 8.36
C SER A 499 34.41 -34.24 7.75
N VAL A 500 35.44 -33.72 8.44
CA VAL A 500 36.82 -34.07 8.17
C VAL A 500 36.98 -35.56 8.46
N SER A 501 37.16 -36.34 7.41
CA SER A 501 37.57 -37.74 7.51
C SER A 501 38.99 -37.79 8.07
N THR A 502 39.14 -38.18 9.32
CA THR A 502 40.41 -38.62 9.89
C THR A 502 40.75 -39.97 9.28
N SER A 503 41.70 -40.01 8.34
CA SER A 503 42.41 -41.23 7.98
C SER A 503 43.52 -41.48 9.00
N GLU A 504 43.54 -42.70 9.52
CA GLU A 504 44.57 -43.26 10.38
C GLU A 504 45.99 -43.05 9.82
N ARG A 505 46.88 -42.51 10.65
CA ARG A 505 48.15 -43.15 11.07
C ARG A 505 48.73 -42.45 12.28
#